data_AF-A0A3D2PY80-F1
#
_entry.id   AF-A0A3D2PY80-F1
#
_cell.length_a   1.000
_cell.length_b   1.000
_cell.length_c   1.000
_cell.angle_alpha   90.00
_cell.angle_beta   90.00
_cell.angle_gamma   90.00
#
_symmetry.space_group_name_H-M   'P 1'
#
loop_
_entity.id
_entity.type
_entity.pdbx_description
1 polymer ?
#
loop_
_entity_poly.entity_id
_entity_poly.type
_entity_poly.pdbx_seq_one_letter_code
_entity_poly.pdbx_strand_id
1 'polypeptide(L)' 'MKKIEEYVRSIPDFPEPGIIFRDITSVLQDADGLQLAIDSMIKLLDGVDFDVVAGTESRGFIFGVP' A
#
# COMPACT_ATOMS: atom_id res chain seq x y z
N MET A 1 -11.86 12.43 -5.59
CA MET A 1 -10.54 11.89 -5.16
C MET A 1 -10.07 10.93 -6.23
N LYS A 2 -8.76 10.89 -6.51
CA LYS A 2 -8.15 9.89 -7.40
C LYS A 2 -8.35 8.49 -6.83
N LYS A 3 -8.33 7.46 -7.67
CA LYS A 3 -8.33 6.07 -7.19
C LYS A 3 -6.92 5.62 -6.82
N ILE A 4 -6.80 4.59 -5.97
CA ILE A 4 -5.49 4.14 -5.48
C ILE A 4 -4.57 3.67 -6.62
N GLU A 5 -5.15 3.08 -7.67
CA GLU A 5 -4.41 2.59 -8.83
C GLU A 5 -3.74 3.72 -9.62
N GLU A 6 -4.26 4.95 -9.52
CA GLU A 6 -3.68 6.14 -10.16
C GLU A 6 -2.40 6.61 -9.45
N TYR A 7 -2.19 6.20 -8.19
CA TYR A 7 -0.97 6.47 -7.44
C TYR A 7 0.09 5.40 -7.61
N VAL A 8 -0.26 4.18 -8.06
CA VAL A 8 0.70 3.07 -8.18
C VAL A 8 1.38 3.09 -9.54
N ARG A 9 2.70 3.20 -9.56
CA ARG A 9 3.47 3.16 -10.80
C ARG A 9 3.79 1.73 -11.19
N SER A 10 3.84 1.47 -12.49
CA SER A 10 4.16 0.16 -13.04
C SER A 10 5.49 0.25 -13.77
N ILE A 11 6.48 -0.49 -13.29
CA ILE A 11 7.84 -0.51 -13.83
C ILE A 11 8.04 -1.88 -14.46
N PRO A 12 8.04 -2.00 -15.81
CA PRO A 12 8.31 -3.27 -16.48
C PRO A 12 9.77 -3.68 -16.32
N ASP A 13 10.01 -4.99 -16.34
CA ASP A 13 11.32 -5.65 -16.32
C ASP A 13 12.20 -5.29 -15.11
N PHE A 14 11.57 -5.09 -13.95
CA PHE A 14 12.27 -4.83 -12.68
C PHE A 14 11.84 -5.82 -11.57
N PRO A 15 12.77 -6.36 -10.77
CA PRO A 15 14.23 -6.21 -10.88
C PRO A 15 14.85 -7.03 -12.01
N GLU A 16 14.06 -7.90 -12.64
CA GLU A 16 14.48 -8.80 -13.72
C GLU A 16 13.44 -8.83 -14.85
N PRO A 17 13.83 -9.22 -16.08
CA PRO A 17 12.92 -9.29 -17.22
C PRO A 17 11.69 -10.16 -16.97
N GLY A 18 10.53 -9.69 -17.45
CA GLY A 18 9.24 -10.37 -17.30
C GLY A 18 8.45 -10.00 -16.03
N ILE A 19 9.02 -9.19 -15.13
CA ILE A 19 8.35 -8.73 -13.91
C ILE A 19 7.80 -7.31 -14.12
N ILE A 20 6.52 -7.08 -13.78
CA ILE A 20 5.96 -5.72 -13.65
C ILE A 20 6.00 -5.35 -12.17
N PHE A 21 6.99 -4.56 -11.77
CA PHE A 21 7.08 -4.06 -10.41
C PHE A 21 6.04 -2.96 -10.16
N ARG A 22 5.28 -3.11 -9.07
CA ARG A 22 4.30 -2.13 -8.60
C ARG A 22 4.96 -1.25 -7.55
N ASP A 23 5.39 -0.07 -7.98
CA ASP A 23 6.02 0.90 -7.12
C ASP A 23 4.96 1.72 -6.39
N ILE A 24 4.92 1.54 -5.06
CA ILE A 24 3.99 2.22 -4.15
C ILE A 24 4.57 3.52 -3.57
N THR A 25 5.82 3.87 -3.88
CA THR A 25 6.46 5.06 -3.27
C THR A 25 5.69 6.34 -3.54
N SER A 26 5.02 6.47 -4.69
CA SER A 26 4.14 7.59 -5.00
C SER A 26 2.85 7.63 -4.17
N VAL A 27 2.36 6.49 -3.67
CA VAL A 27 1.29 6.46 -2.65
C VAL A 27 1.81 7.05 -1.34
N LEU A 28 3.03 6.67 -0.95
CA LEU A 28 3.62 7.07 0.33
C LEU A 28 4.06 8.55 0.36
N GLN A 29 4.40 9.12 -0.79
CA GLN A 29 4.85 10.51 -0.93
C GLN A 29 3.70 11.53 -0.98
N ASP A 30 2.46 11.07 -1.20
CA ASP A 30 1.27 11.91 -1.30
C ASP A 30 0.37 11.69 -0.08
N ALA A 31 0.06 12.74 0.66
CA ALA A 31 -0.71 12.64 1.90
C ALA A 31 -2.13 12.07 1.66
N ASP A 32 -2.79 12.51 0.58
CA ASP A 32 -4.12 12.01 0.21
C ASP A 32 -4.04 10.55 -0.26
N GLY A 33 -2.95 10.20 -0.96
CA GLY A 33 -2.67 8.83 -1.41
C GLY A 33 -2.50 7.86 -0.24
N LEU A 34 -1.68 8.24 0.75
CA LEU A 34 -1.46 7.42 1.94
C LEU A 34 -2.74 7.28 2.77
N GLN A 35 -3.47 8.38 3.00
CA GLN A 35 -4.73 8.35 3.74
C GLN A 35 -5.75 7.43 3.04
N LEU A 36 -5.91 7.57 1.73
CA LEU A 36 -6.80 6.71 0.95
C LEU A 36 -6.44 5.23 1.06
N ALA A 37 -5.15 4.89 1.07
CA ALA A 37 -4.68 3.51 1.21
C ALA A 37 -5.07 2.92 2.58
N ILE A 38 -4.81 3.66 3.66
CA ILE A 38 -5.14 3.25 5.03
C ILE A 38 -6.65 3.09 5.20
N ASP A 39 -7.44 4.10 4.80
CA ASP A 39 -8.90 4.09 4.92
C ASP A 39 -9.50 2.90 4.15
N SER A 40 -8.94 2.59 2.97
CA SER A 40 -9.36 1.44 2.18
C SER A 40 -9.07 0.12 2.87
N MET A 41 -7.91 -0.03 3.54
CA MET A 41 -7.59 -1.24 4.31
C MET A 41 -8.47 -1.39 5.54
N ILE A 42 -8.71 -0.31 6.30
CA ILE A 42 -9.61 -0.32 7.47
C ILE A 42 -11.02 -0.72 7.06
N LYS A 43 -11.51 -0.18 5.95
CA LYS A 43 -12.85 -0.51 5.43
C LYS A 43 -13.02 -2.00 5.10
N LEU A 44 -11.95 -2.68 4.65
CA LEU A 44 -11.97 -4.12 4.38
C LEU A 44 -12.03 -4.97 5.66
N LEU A 45 -11.67 -4.38 6.80
CA LEU A 45 -11.67 -5.03 8.11
C LEU A 45 -12.88 -4.62 8.96
N ASP A 46 -13.89 -3.96 8.38
CA ASP A 46 -15.07 -3.54 9.12
C ASP A 46 -15.80 -4.75 9.75
N GLY A 47 -16.05 -4.67 11.05
CA GLY A 47 -16.62 -5.77 11.84
C GLY A 47 -15.67 -6.95 12.13
N VAL A 48 -14.39 -6.84 11.76
CA VAL A 48 -13.36 -7.82 12.15
C VAL A 48 -12.74 -7.40 13.46
N ASP A 49 -12.80 -8.28 14.47
CA ASP A 49 -12.13 -8.08 15.74
C ASP A 49 -10.69 -8.63 15.66
N PHE A 50 -9.70 -7.81 16.04
CA PHE A 50 -8.29 -8.19 16.04
C PHE A 50 -7.51 -7.41 17.09
N ASP A 51 -6.59 -8.10 17.77
CA ASP A 51 -5.74 -7.48 18.82
C ASP A 51 -4.39 -6.99 18.28
N VAL A 52 -3.96 -7.48 17.11
CA VAL A 52 -2.59 -7.26 16.59
C VAL A 52 -2.62 -7.05 15.08
N VAL A 53 -1.84 -6.06 14.62
CA VAL A 53 -1.48 -5.88 13.21
C VAL A 53 -0.01 -6.27 13.03
N ALA A 54 0.26 -7.20 12.10
CA ALA A 54 1.61 -7.65 11.79
C ALA A 54 2.05 -7.15 10.41
N GLY A 55 3.00 -6.22 10.37
CA GLY A 55 3.67 -5.79 9.14
C GLY A 55 4.80 -6.75 8.77
N THR A 56 4.74 -7.38 7.59
CA THR A 56 5.81 -8.29 7.13
C THR A 56 6.91 -7.52 6.39
N GLU A 57 8.16 -7.75 6.82
CA GLU A 57 9.36 -7.13 6.25
C GLU A 57 9.31 -5.58 6.16
N SER A 58 10.32 -5.00 5.50
CA SER A 58 10.58 -3.55 5.49
C SER A 58 9.41 -2.70 4.97
N ARG A 59 8.78 -3.10 3.86
CA ARG A 59 7.68 -2.33 3.25
C ARG A 59 6.36 -2.52 4.00
N GLY A 60 6.14 -3.67 4.61
CA GLY A 60 4.96 -3.92 5.44
C GLY A 60 4.94 -3.08 6.70
N PHE A 61 6.11 -2.74 7.25
CA PHE A 61 6.22 -1.87 8.42
C PHE A 61 5.56 -0.51 8.21
N ILE A 62 5.61 0.05 6.99
CA ILE A 62 5.09 1.39 6.70
C ILE A 62 3.57 1.48 6.96
N PHE A 63 2.83 0.40 6.71
CA PHE A 63 1.38 0.35 6.89
C PHE A 63 0.94 -0.30 8.19
N GLY A 64 1.81 -1.12 8.80
CA GLY A 64 1.55 -1.84 10.05
C GLY A 64 2.25 -1.23 11.26
N VAL A 65 2.61 0.07 11.23
CA VAL A 65 3.19 0.76 12.39
C VAL A 65 2.16 0.88 13.55
N PRO A 66 2.61 0.81 14.82
CA PRO A 66 1.76 1.11 15.98
C PRO A 66 1.29 2.57 16.05
#